data_AF-A0A537G6H6-F1
#
_entry.id   AF-A0A537G6H6-F1
#
_cell.length_a   1.000
_cell.length_b   1.000
_cell.length_c   1.000
_cell.angle_alpha   90.00
_cell.angle_beta   90.00
_cell.angle_gamma   90.00
#
_symmetry.space_group_name_H-M   'P 1'
#
loop_
_entity.id
_entity.type
_entity.pdbx_description
1 polymer ?
#
loop_
_entity_poly.entity_id
_entity_poly.type
_entity_poly.pdbx_seq_one_letter_code
_entity_poly.pdbx_strand_id
1 'polypeptide(L)'
;MHGPGLALVSAEAAAKVTSEAKVRRGKDGFPRTYFAVFVDDADREYEELRAKGVHFVKPPTTFPWGQRMAYFEDPEGNLWEISHFLKK
;
A
#
# COMPACT_ATOMS: atom_id res chain seq x y z
N MET A 1 0.45 16.10 16.75
CA MET A 1 0.19 14.90 15.93
C MET A 1 -0.70 15.33 14.79
N HIS A 2 -0.24 15.33 13.53
CA HIS A 2 -1.06 15.26 12.30
C HIS A 2 -0.14 15.44 11.09
N GLY A 3 0.39 14.32 10.58
CA GLY A 3 0.75 14.21 9.17
C GLY A 3 -0.45 13.65 8.39
N PRO A 4 -0.42 13.67 7.05
CA PRO A 4 -1.43 12.98 6.25
C PRO A 4 -1.41 11.48 6.59
N GLY A 5 -2.54 10.96 7.05
CA GLY A 5 -2.72 9.53 7.31
C GLY A 5 -3.19 8.82 6.05
N LEU A 6 -2.49 7.75 5.66
CA LEU A 6 -2.95 6.87 4.59
C LEU A 6 -3.81 5.75 5.20
N ALA A 7 -5.01 5.54 4.66
CA ALA A 7 -5.89 4.45 5.04
C ALA A 7 -6.06 3.49 3.87
N LEU A 8 -5.94 2.19 4.14
CA LEU A 8 -6.18 1.12 3.17
C LEU A 8 -7.55 0.51 3.45
N VAL A 9 -8.41 0.52 2.43
CA VAL A 9 -9.78 0.03 2.53
C VAL A 9 -10.13 -0.75 1.26
N SER A 10 -11.01 -1.75 1.39
CA SER A 10 -11.56 -2.42 0.21
C SER A 10 -12.38 -1.44 -0.62
N ALA A 11 -12.55 -1.68 -1.92
CA ALA A 11 -13.44 -0.84 -2.70
C ALA A 11 -14.90 -0.93 -2.28
N GLU A 12 -15.32 -2.05 -1.66
CA GLU A 12 -16.66 -2.11 -1.08
C GLU A 12 -16.80 -1.11 0.07
N ALA A 13 -15.81 -1.07 0.98
CA ALA A 13 -15.77 -0.09 2.06
C ALA A 13 -15.65 1.34 1.51
N ALA A 14 -14.83 1.55 0.47
CA ALA A 14 -14.71 2.85 -0.18
C ALA A 14 -16.03 3.27 -0.84
N ALA A 15 -16.70 2.41 -1.61
CA ALA A 15 -17.95 2.71 -2.30
C ALA A 15 -19.08 3.05 -1.33
N LYS A 16 -19.13 2.40 -0.15
CA LYS A 16 -20.05 2.76 0.94
C LYS A 16 -19.81 4.19 1.45
N VAL A 17 -18.58 4.69 1.35
CA VAL A 17 -18.16 6.02 1.84
C VAL A 17 -18.20 7.09 0.73
N THR A 18 -18.00 6.71 -0.55
CA THR A 18 -17.80 7.66 -1.66
C THR A 18 -19.00 7.83 -2.59
N SER A 19 -20.11 7.10 -2.42
CA SER A 19 -21.29 7.10 -3.30
C SER A 19 -21.05 6.69 -4.76
N GLU A 20 -19.84 6.26 -5.14
CA GLU A 20 -19.48 5.99 -6.54
C GLU A 20 -19.41 4.50 -6.89
N ALA A 21 -20.37 4.07 -7.71
CA ALA A 21 -20.64 2.70 -8.13
C ALA A 21 -19.66 2.10 -9.18
N LYS A 22 -18.40 2.51 -9.26
CA LYS A 22 -17.52 2.12 -10.40
C LYS A 22 -16.09 1.72 -10.04
N VAL A 23 -15.87 1.01 -8.94
CA VAL A 23 -14.55 0.38 -8.76
C VAL A 23 -14.45 -0.87 -9.62
N ARG A 24 -13.62 -0.78 -10.67
CA ARG A 24 -13.50 -1.78 -11.74
C ARG A 24 -12.52 -2.88 -11.32
N ARG A 25 -12.93 -4.16 -11.46
CA ARG A 25 -12.04 -5.29 -11.17
C ARG A 25 -11.15 -5.65 -12.38
N GLY A 26 -9.83 -5.62 -12.21
CA GLY A 26 -8.85 -6.05 -13.20
C GLY A 26 -8.76 -7.58 -13.29
N LYS A 27 -8.39 -8.03 -14.47
CA LYS A 27 -8.25 -9.44 -14.85
C LYS A 27 -6.76 -9.74 -15.12
N ASP A 28 -6.42 -11.03 -15.12
CA ASP A 28 -5.22 -11.59 -15.77
C ASP A 28 -3.93 -11.73 -14.91
N GLY A 29 -4.05 -11.82 -13.58
CA GLY A 29 -2.93 -12.24 -12.71
C GLY A 29 -1.82 -11.20 -12.48
N PHE A 30 -1.97 -10.01 -13.05
CA PHE A 30 -1.20 -8.81 -12.73
C PHE A 30 -2.01 -7.88 -11.83
N PRO A 31 -1.36 -7.07 -10.97
CA PRO A 31 -2.08 -6.10 -10.16
C PRO A 31 -2.79 -5.10 -11.06
N ARG A 32 -4.03 -4.72 -10.71
CA ARG A 32 -4.83 -3.81 -11.56
C ARG A 32 -4.16 -2.46 -11.77
N THR A 33 -3.42 -2.01 -10.76
CA THR A 33 -2.67 -0.75 -10.73
C THR A 33 -1.52 -0.88 -9.74
N TYR A 34 -0.47 -0.08 -9.93
CA TYR A 34 0.66 0.04 -9.01
C TYR A 34 0.69 1.45 -8.41
N PHE A 35 0.78 1.53 -7.08
CA PHE A 35 0.91 2.78 -6.35
C PHE A 35 2.18 2.76 -5.51
N ALA A 36 2.97 3.83 -5.56
CA ALA A 36 4.11 4.02 -4.67
C ALA A 36 3.83 5.18 -3.72
N VAL A 37 3.98 4.93 -2.41
CA VAL A 37 3.83 5.95 -1.38
C VAL A 37 5.17 6.13 -0.69
N PHE A 38 5.68 7.36 -0.72
CA PHE A 38 6.94 7.72 -0.08
C PHE A 38 6.70 8.07 1.39
N VAL A 39 7.47 7.45 2.27
CA VAL A 39 7.35 7.57 3.73
C VAL A 39 8.73 7.77 4.35
N ASP A 40 8.74 8.31 5.56
CA ASP A 40 9.97 8.53 6.33
C ASP A 40 10.50 7.25 7.00
N ASP A 41 9.64 6.25 7.22
CA ASP A 41 10.01 5.00 7.89
C ASP A 41 9.17 3.81 7.39
N ALA A 42 9.67 3.09 6.39
CA ALA A 42 8.98 1.93 5.84
C ALA A 42 8.77 0.78 6.85
N ASP A 43 9.63 0.61 7.85
CA ASP A 43 9.48 -0.46 8.84
C ASP A 43 8.36 -0.15 9.82
N ARG A 44 8.26 1.11 10.26
CA ARG A 44 7.13 1.57 11.10
C ARG A 44 5.80 1.38 10.38
N GLU A 45 5.68 1.89 9.16
CA GLU A 45 4.43 1.79 8.38
C GLU A 45 4.06 0.34 8.08
N TYR A 46 5.06 -0.51 7.80
CA TYR A 46 4.86 -1.96 7.65
C TYR A 46 4.23 -2.60 8.89
N GLU A 47 4.81 -2.38 10.08
CA GLU A 47 4.29 -2.99 11.30
C GLU A 47 2.91 -2.44 11.68
N GLU A 48 2.66 -1.14 11.50
CA GLU A 48 1.34 -0.55 11.75
C GLU A 48 0.26 -1.14 10.84
N LEU A 49 0.55 -1.28 9.54
CA LEU A 49 -0.39 -1.84 8.57
C LEU A 49 -0.59 -3.35 8.79
N ARG A 50 0.48 -4.07 9.11
CA ARG A 50 0.41 -5.49 9.46
C ARG A 50 -0.45 -5.70 10.72
N ALA A 51 -0.31 -4.86 11.74
CA ALA A 51 -1.13 -4.90 12.95
C ALA A 51 -2.63 -4.64 12.67
N LYS A 52 -2.93 -3.89 11.60
CA LYS A 52 -4.30 -3.64 11.11
C LYS A 52 -4.83 -4.76 10.18
N GLY A 53 -4.05 -5.83 9.96
CA GLY A 53 -4.47 -7.00 9.18
C GLY A 53 -4.13 -6.93 7.68
N VAL A 54 -3.29 -5.99 7.25
CA VAL A 54 -2.84 -5.93 5.85
C VAL A 54 -1.93 -7.12 5.53
N HIS A 55 -2.23 -7.80 4.43
CA HIS A 55 -1.43 -8.92 3.95
C HIS A 55 -0.33 -8.45 3.00
N PHE A 56 0.93 -8.61 3.41
CA PHE A 56 2.08 -8.24 2.60
C PHE A 56 2.52 -9.38 1.68
N VAL A 57 2.74 -9.04 0.40
CA VAL A 57 3.36 -9.90 -0.60
C VAL A 57 4.87 -9.98 -0.38
N LYS A 58 5.47 -8.87 0.08
CA LYS A 58 6.91 -8.80 0.39
C LYS A 58 7.18 -7.85 1.56
N PRO A 59 7.88 -8.31 2.61
CA PRO A 59 8.24 -7.45 3.75
C PRO A 59 9.30 -6.40 3.37
N PRO A 60 9.52 -5.37 4.22
CA PRO A 60 10.51 -4.33 3.99
C PRO A 60 11.88 -4.90 3.63
N THR A 61 12.31 -4.64 2.40
CA THR A 61 13.57 -5.10 1.83
C THR A 61 14.37 -3.89 1.37
N THR A 62 15.64 -3.82 1.74
CA THR A 62 16.55 -2.79 1.24
C THR A 62 17.12 -3.24 -0.10
N PHE A 63 16.95 -2.43 -1.14
CA PHE A 63 17.42 -2.70 -2.48
C PHE A 63 18.79 -2.03 -2.75
N PRO A 64 19.56 -2.52 -3.74
CA PRO A 64 20.92 -2.03 -4.02
C PRO A 64 21.03 -0.53 -4.31
N TRP A 65 19.96 0.10 -4.79
CA TRP A 65 19.90 1.54 -5.07
C TRP A 65 19.54 2.40 -3.84
N GLY A 66 19.51 1.82 -2.64
CA GLY A 66 19.36 2.58 -1.39
C GLY A 66 17.93 2.87 -0.97
N GLN A 67 16.92 2.20 -1.54
CA GLN A 67 15.53 2.32 -1.13
C GLN A 67 15.10 1.10 -0.31
N ARG A 68 14.37 1.33 0.77
CA ARG A 68 13.71 0.31 1.58
C ARG A 68 12.24 0.23 1.18
N MET A 69 11.82 -0.92 0.66
CA MET A 69 10.52 -1.09 0.04
C MET A 69 9.76 -2.28 0.63
N ALA A 70 8.46 -2.13 0.84
CA ALA A 70 7.54 -3.22 1.18
C ALA A 70 6.37 -3.25 0.20
N TYR A 71 5.81 -4.43 -0.06
CA TYR A 71 4.73 -4.60 -1.03
C TYR A 71 3.54 -5.34 -0.43
N PHE A 72 2.34 -4.83 -0.67
CA PHE A 72 1.10 -5.50 -0.31
C PHE A 72 0.05 -5.33 -1.42
N GLU A 73 -0.93 -6.23 -1.45
CA GLU A 73 -2.08 -6.12 -2.32
C GLU A 73 -3.27 -5.60 -1.51
N ASP A 74 -4.00 -4.64 -2.05
CA ASP A 74 -5.29 -4.26 -1.49
C ASP A 74 -6.39 -5.27 -1.90
N PRO A 75 -7.59 -5.24 -1.30
CA PRO A 75 -8.67 -6.17 -1.65
C PRO A 75 -9.15 -6.07 -3.11
N GLU A 76 -8.76 -5.01 -3.81
CA GLU A 76 -8.98 -4.85 -5.23
C GLU A 76 -7.78 -5.28 -6.06
N GLY A 77 -6.80 -5.99 -5.51
CA GLY A 77 -5.65 -6.45 -6.27
C GLY A 77 -4.85 -5.32 -6.92
N ASN A 78 -4.84 -4.12 -6.35
CA ASN A 78 -3.80 -3.15 -6.68
C ASN A 78 -2.55 -3.49 -5.87
N LEU A 79 -1.37 -3.32 -6.48
CA LEU A 79 -0.09 -3.47 -5.81
C LEU A 79 0.33 -2.13 -5.23
N TRP A 80 0.63 -2.13 -3.94
CA TRP A 80 1.12 -0.95 -3.24
C TRP A 80 2.57 -1.15 -2.82
N GLU A 81 3.39 -0.14 -3.05
CA GLU A 81 4.74 -0.01 -2.53
C GLU A 81 4.78 1.03 -1.41
N ILE A 82 5.28 0.62 -0.25
CA ILE A 82 5.78 1.53 0.79
C ILE A 82 7.24 1.82 0.46
N SER A 83 7.55 3.06 0.11
CA SER A 83 8.86 3.49 -0.34
C SER A 83 9.54 4.39 0.68
N HIS A 84 10.75 4.04 1.11
CA HIS A 84 11.58 4.89 1.97
C HIS A 84 12.99 4.97 1.37
N PHE A 85 13.43 6.15 0.95
CA PHE A 85 14.83 6.37 0.56
C PHE A 85 15.73 6.42 1.80
N LEU A 86 16.63 5.44 1.93
CA LEU A 86 17.60 5.38 3.01
C LEU A 86 18.73 6.37 2.71
N LYS A 87 18.46 7.65 2.97
CA LYS A 87 19.31 8.87 2.91
C LYS A 87 18.63 9.97 2.09
N LYS A 88 18.81 11.21 2.55
CA LYS A 88 18.88 12.39 1.66
C LYS A 88 20.33 12.61 1.25
#